data_AF-A0A9E6VG46-F1
#
_entry.id   AF-A0A9E6VG46-F1
#
_cell.length_a   1.000
_cell.length_b   1.000
_cell.length_c   1.000
_cell.angle_alpha   90.00
_cell.angle_beta   90.00
_cell.angle_gamma   90.00
#
_symmetry.space_group_name_H-M   'P 1'
#
loop_
_entity.id
_entity.type
_entity.pdbx_description
1 polymer ?
#
loop_
_entity_poly.entity_id
_entity_poly.type
_entity_poly.pdbx_seq_one_letter_code
_entity_poly.pdbx_strand_id
1 'polypeptide(L)'
;MMKTPERQTSRAAGWSRRTGAFSAVLLLTVLVGHRYQLVETPAFLWVLGIVALLAAFALLFAGFAFSRLWNFGDRGGRDLTVGTVLALLVLVPFGIAAYWAATSPPLRDISTDFDDPPVLDTSTRTGDMNALSSPNPGERRLQTETYPLVTGRSYNLPFDRVLEAVETVLDRRDWQLAAPFPRAIGQSEVTINALARSFILSLPADVAIRVTDDGDAVIVDMRSASRYGRYDLGDNSARIVDFLAELDQEVAGQVGTAPAE
;
A
#
# COMPACT_ATOMS: atom_id res chain seq x y z
N MET A 1 28.55 50.05 35.59
CA MET A 1 28.79 48.80 34.83
C MET A 1 27.41 48.22 34.49
N MET A 2 26.85 48.54 33.32
CA MET A 2 25.55 47.97 32.90
C MET A 2 25.77 46.51 32.55
N LYS A 3 25.17 45.62 33.34
CA LYS A 3 25.18 44.17 33.09
C LYS A 3 24.26 43.94 31.89
N THR A 4 24.82 43.76 30.69
CA THR A 4 24.04 43.36 29.52
C THR A 4 23.32 42.07 29.90
N PRO A 5 21.98 41.99 29.81
CA PRO A 5 21.27 40.78 30.20
C PRO A 5 21.77 39.62 29.33
N GLU A 6 22.28 38.59 29.99
CA GLU A 6 22.79 37.38 29.36
C GLU A 6 21.63 36.72 28.63
N ARG A 7 21.71 36.74 27.29
CA ARG A 7 20.63 36.33 26.41
C ARG A 7 20.44 34.81 26.50
N GLN A 8 19.36 34.37 27.13
CA GLN A 8 19.05 32.95 27.25
C GLN A 8 18.55 32.41 25.90
N THR A 9 19.22 31.39 25.38
CA THR A 9 18.75 30.60 24.24
C THR A 9 17.67 29.63 24.72
N SER A 10 16.52 29.58 24.05
CA SER A 10 15.45 28.64 24.42
C SER A 10 15.88 27.20 24.17
N ARG A 11 16.13 26.44 25.25
CA ARG A 11 16.47 25.00 25.19
C ARG A 11 15.41 24.21 24.41
N ALA A 12 14.14 24.62 24.48
CA ALA A 12 13.02 23.98 23.79
C ALA A 12 13.13 24.09 22.25
N ALA A 13 13.62 25.23 21.72
CA ALA A 13 13.83 25.39 20.28
C ALA A 13 14.90 24.42 19.76
N GLY A 14 15.99 24.23 20.51
CA GLY A 14 17.02 23.25 20.19
C GLY A 14 16.50 21.80 20.21
N TRP A 15 15.63 21.47 21.17
CA TRP A 15 14.97 20.15 21.24
C TRP A 15 14.02 19.92 20.07
N SER A 16 13.19 20.90 19.69
CA SER A 16 12.31 20.81 18.51
C SER A 16 13.11 20.44 17.24
N ARG A 17 14.22 21.15 16.97
CA ARG A 17 15.08 20.87 15.82
C ARG A 17 15.69 19.48 15.86
N ARG A 18 16.24 19.06 17.00
CA ARG A 18 16.90 17.75 17.14
C ARG A 18 15.91 16.61 16.97
N THR A 19 14.74 16.71 17.61
CA THR A 19 13.70 15.69 17.52
C THR A 19 13.13 15.62 16.10
N GLY A 20 12.85 16.76 15.46
CA GLY A 20 12.37 16.80 14.07
C GLY A 20 13.39 16.28 13.05
N ALA A 21 14.68 16.58 13.22
CA ALA A 21 15.74 16.03 12.37
C ALA A 21 15.89 14.51 12.57
N PHE A 22 15.85 14.05 13.82
CA PHE A 22 15.93 12.63 14.13
C PHE A 22 14.74 11.85 13.57
N SER A 23 13.51 12.35 13.72
CA SER A 23 12.32 11.71 13.14
C SER A 23 12.38 11.65 11.61
N ALA A 24 12.90 12.69 10.96
CA ALA A 24 13.08 12.71 9.51
C ALA A 24 14.09 11.66 9.03
N VAL A 25 15.26 11.56 9.68
CA VAL A 25 16.26 10.54 9.36
C VAL A 25 15.71 9.14 9.61
N LEU A 26 15.01 8.94 10.72
CA LEU A 26 14.40 7.66 11.05
C LEU A 26 13.34 7.25 10.02
N LEU A 27 12.48 8.18 9.58
CA LEU A 27 11.50 7.96 8.53
C LEU A 27 12.17 7.48 7.23
N LEU A 28 13.19 8.21 6.76
CA LEU A 28 13.89 7.84 5.53
C LEU A 28 14.57 6.47 5.66
N THR A 29 15.21 6.22 6.79
CA THR A 29 15.91 4.95 7.05
C THR A 29 14.93 3.78 7.04
N VAL A 30 13.78 3.91 7.71
CA VAL A 30 12.81 2.82 7.81
C VAL A 30 12.08 2.58 6.48
N LEU A 31 11.79 3.64 5.72
CA LEU A 31 11.19 3.51 4.37
C LEU A 31 12.12 2.77 3.42
N VAL A 32 13.41 3.14 3.39
CA VAL A 32 14.41 2.46 2.57
C VAL A 32 14.61 1.02 3.04
N GLY A 33 14.73 0.81 4.35
CA GLY A 33 14.91 -0.53 4.92
C GLY A 33 13.75 -1.47 4.58
N HIS A 34 12.50 -0.99 4.67
CA HIS A 34 11.34 -1.80 4.32
C HIS A 34 11.20 -2.02 2.81
N ARG A 35 11.50 -1.01 1.98
CA ARG A 35 11.48 -1.13 0.51
C ARG A 35 12.42 -2.22 0.00
N TYR A 36 13.61 -2.34 0.59
CA TYR A 36 14.58 -3.41 0.28
C TYR A 36 14.41 -4.68 1.12
N GLN A 37 13.28 -4.81 1.84
CA GLN A 37 12.94 -5.99 2.64
C GLN A 37 13.95 -6.32 3.75
N LEU A 38 14.71 -5.33 4.21
CA LEU A 38 15.66 -5.43 5.34
C LEU A 38 14.94 -5.32 6.70
N VAL A 39 13.72 -4.79 6.70
CA VAL A 39 12.88 -4.59 7.90
C VAL A 39 11.55 -5.29 7.68
N GLU A 40 11.15 -6.13 8.62
CA GLU A 40 9.85 -6.80 8.60
C GLU A 40 8.70 -5.79 8.73
N THR A 41 7.57 -6.08 8.06
CA THR A 41 6.41 -5.16 8.03
C THR A 41 5.86 -4.80 9.43
N PRO A 42 5.73 -5.73 10.40
CA PRO A 42 5.27 -5.37 11.74
C PRO A 42 6.21 -4.36 12.42
N ALA A 43 7.53 -4.58 12.35
CA ALA A 43 8.52 -3.67 12.92
C ALA A 43 8.49 -2.30 12.21
N PHE A 44 8.36 -2.30 10.88
CA PHE A 44 8.22 -1.09 10.08
C PHE A 44 7.02 -0.24 10.53
N LEU A 45 5.84 -0.85 10.72
CA LEU A 45 4.63 -0.15 11.16
C LEU A 45 4.78 0.44 12.57
N TRP A 46 5.43 -0.27 13.50
CA TRP A 46 5.74 0.28 14.83
C TRP A 46 6.70 1.46 14.77
N VAL A 47 7.75 1.37 13.95
CA VAL A 47 8.70 2.47 13.75
C VAL A 47 8.02 3.69 13.12
N LEU A 48 7.11 3.50 12.16
CA LEU A 48 6.29 4.59 11.62
C LEU A 48 5.46 5.28 12.72
N GLY A 49 4.87 4.52 13.64
CA GLY A 49 4.17 5.07 14.80
C GLY A 49 5.08 5.93 15.70
N ILE A 50 6.30 5.44 15.96
CA ILE A 50 7.32 6.19 16.73
C ILE A 50 7.74 7.47 16.00
N VAL A 51 7.94 7.40 14.68
CA VAL A 51 8.27 8.57 13.85
C VAL A 51 7.19 9.65 13.95
N ALA A 52 5.92 9.28 13.82
CA ALA A 52 4.80 10.22 13.95
C ALA A 52 4.78 10.88 15.34
N LEU A 53 4.96 10.09 16.40
CA LEU A 53 4.98 10.55 17.77
C LEU A 53 6.16 11.51 18.04
N LEU A 54 7.36 11.20 17.52
CA LEU A 54 8.52 12.09 17.62
C LEU A 54 8.28 13.42 16.88
N ALA A 55 7.70 13.38 15.68
CA ALA A 55 7.38 14.59 14.94
C ALA A 55 6.32 15.44 15.66
N ALA A 56 5.30 14.81 16.25
CA ALA A 56 4.32 15.49 17.11
C ALA A 56 4.99 16.15 18.33
N PHE A 57 5.92 15.47 19.00
CA PHE A 57 6.70 16.07 20.09
C PHE A 57 7.57 17.24 19.62
N ALA A 58 8.16 17.17 18.43
CA ALA A 58 8.91 18.29 17.87
C ALA A 58 8.04 19.54 17.67
N LEU A 59 6.78 19.37 17.26
CA LEU A 59 5.79 20.46 17.17
C LEU A 59 5.35 20.96 18.55
N LEU A 60 5.19 20.09 19.53
CA LEU A 60 4.89 20.51 20.90
C LEU A 60 6.03 21.37 21.48
N PHE A 61 7.29 20.95 21.31
CA PHE A 61 8.45 21.76 21.69
C PHE A 61 8.51 23.09 20.94
N ALA A 62 8.12 23.09 19.65
CA ALA A 62 8.02 24.31 18.87
C ALA A 62 6.98 25.28 19.48
N GLY A 63 5.79 24.79 19.82
CA GLY A 63 4.75 25.60 20.48
C GLY A 63 5.21 26.20 21.81
N PHE A 64 5.86 25.41 22.67
CA PHE A 64 6.41 25.91 23.93
C PHE A 64 7.52 26.95 23.71
N ALA A 65 8.41 26.73 22.74
CA ALA A 65 9.47 27.67 22.42
C ALA A 65 8.94 28.97 21.82
N PHE A 66 7.90 28.91 20.99
CA PHE A 66 7.20 30.07 20.43
C PHE A 66 6.53 30.90 21.52
N SER A 67 5.83 30.26 22.47
CA SER A 67 5.23 30.94 23.62
C SER A 67 6.29 31.67 24.46
N ARG A 68 7.45 31.05 24.70
CA ARG A 68 8.56 31.73 25.39
C ARG A 68 9.13 32.90 24.60
N LEU A 69 9.34 32.72 23.29
CA LEU A 69 9.84 33.77 22.40
C LEU A 69 8.93 35.00 22.42
N TRP A 70 7.61 34.79 22.34
CA TRP A 70 6.62 35.86 22.34
C TRP A 70 6.52 36.59 23.68
N ASN A 71 6.54 35.87 24.79
CA ASN A 71 6.36 36.44 26.13
C ASN A 71 7.66 37.04 26.72
N PHE A 72 8.82 36.48 26.39
CA PHE A 72 10.10 36.82 27.04
C PHE A 72 11.19 37.32 26.08
N GLY A 73 10.97 37.29 24.76
CA GLY A 73 11.93 37.78 23.77
C GLY A 73 13.18 36.90 23.58
N ASP A 74 13.12 35.62 23.97
CA ASP A 74 14.21 34.65 23.85
C ASP A 74 14.75 34.54 22.41
N ARG A 75 16.03 34.25 22.20
CA ARG A 75 16.53 33.95 20.83
C ARG A 75 16.45 32.46 20.54
N GLY A 76 15.79 32.12 19.42
CA GLY A 76 15.63 30.73 18.97
C GLY A 76 14.82 30.54 17.68
N GLY A 77 14.47 31.64 16.98
CA GLY A 77 13.56 31.59 15.82
C GLY A 77 14.01 30.63 14.72
N ARG A 78 15.30 30.61 14.36
CA ARG A 78 15.81 29.70 13.32
C ARG A 78 15.63 28.23 13.69
N ASP A 79 16.00 27.83 14.90
CA ASP A 79 15.88 26.43 15.33
C ASP A 79 14.42 25.99 15.46
N LEU A 80 13.56 26.90 15.93
CA LEU A 80 12.12 26.74 15.96
C LEU A 80 11.56 26.53 14.54
N THR A 81 11.89 27.39 13.58
CA THR A 81 11.42 27.29 12.20
C THR A 81 11.88 25.99 11.55
N VAL A 82 13.17 25.64 11.67
CA VAL A 82 13.71 24.40 11.10
C VAL A 82 13.06 23.17 11.72
N GLY A 83 12.93 23.11 13.06
CA GLY A 83 12.27 22.01 13.74
C GLY A 83 10.81 21.85 13.33
N THR A 84 10.08 22.97 13.21
CA THR A 84 8.69 22.99 12.76
C THR A 84 8.55 22.49 11.32
N VAL A 85 9.38 23.00 10.40
CA VAL A 85 9.33 22.58 8.99
C VAL A 85 9.65 21.09 8.85
N LEU A 86 10.69 20.59 9.52
CA LEU A 86 11.03 19.17 9.48
C LEU A 86 9.90 18.30 10.06
N ALA A 87 9.34 18.69 11.20
CA ALA A 87 8.25 17.95 11.80
C ALA A 87 6.99 17.94 10.92
N LEU A 88 6.64 19.06 10.30
CA LEU A 88 5.52 19.13 9.36
C LEU A 88 5.77 18.25 8.14
N LEU A 89 6.95 18.32 7.52
CA LEU A 89 7.32 17.48 6.39
C LEU A 89 7.22 15.98 6.73
N VAL A 90 7.69 15.58 7.92
CA VAL A 90 7.57 14.21 8.41
C VAL A 90 6.11 13.80 8.60
N LEU A 91 5.24 14.71 9.04
CA LEU A 91 3.82 14.45 9.28
C LEU A 91 2.96 14.44 8.02
N VAL A 92 3.40 15.03 6.89
CA VAL A 92 2.66 15.04 5.62
C VAL A 92 2.16 13.64 5.21
N PRO A 93 3.01 12.60 5.08
CA PRO A 93 2.53 11.27 4.67
C PRO A 93 1.52 10.66 5.66
N PHE A 94 1.66 10.94 6.96
CA PHE A 94 0.69 10.50 7.96
C PHE A 94 -0.65 11.24 7.84
N GLY A 95 -0.62 12.53 7.52
CA GLY A 95 -1.82 13.31 7.25
C GLY A 95 -2.56 12.81 6.00
N ILE A 96 -1.84 12.49 4.93
CA ILE A 96 -2.41 11.87 3.72
C ILE A 96 -3.02 10.51 4.04
N ALA A 97 -2.27 9.64 4.75
CA ALA A 97 -2.77 8.32 5.14
C ALA A 97 -4.01 8.41 6.04
N ALA A 98 -4.05 9.38 6.97
CA ALA A 98 -5.21 9.62 7.82
C ALA A 98 -6.42 10.13 7.02
N TYR A 99 -6.19 11.01 6.04
CA TYR A 99 -7.25 11.49 5.15
C TYR A 99 -7.83 10.35 4.30
N TRP A 100 -6.99 9.51 3.70
CA TRP A 100 -7.44 8.32 2.96
C TRP A 100 -8.15 7.32 3.88
N ALA A 101 -7.62 7.04 5.08
CA ALA A 101 -8.31 6.15 6.02
C ALA A 101 -9.68 6.69 6.48
N ALA A 102 -9.89 8.00 6.46
CA ALA A 102 -11.17 8.63 6.79
C ALA A 102 -12.16 8.68 5.62
N THR A 103 -11.68 8.58 4.38
CA THR A 103 -12.49 8.74 3.16
C THR A 103 -12.66 7.46 2.36
N SER A 104 -11.75 6.49 2.52
CA SER A 104 -11.81 5.17 1.88
C SER A 104 -12.67 4.19 2.69
N PRO A 105 -13.36 3.26 2.02
CA PRO A 105 -14.08 2.20 2.71
C PRO A 105 -13.10 1.32 3.51
N PRO A 106 -13.49 0.80 4.68
CA PRO A 106 -12.69 -0.15 5.47
C PRO A 106 -12.68 -1.55 4.85
N LEU A 107 -12.29 -1.64 3.58
CA LEU A 107 -12.09 -2.88 2.85
C LEU A 107 -10.59 -3.18 2.78
N ARG A 108 -10.27 -4.47 2.73
CA ARG A 108 -8.89 -4.98 2.71
C ARG A 108 -8.74 -6.28 1.93
N ASP A 109 -9.84 -6.81 1.44
CA ASP A 109 -9.95 -8.05 0.68
C ASP A 109 -11.01 -7.78 -0.37
N ILE A 110 -10.58 -7.76 -1.63
CA ILE A 110 -11.36 -7.36 -2.78
C ILE A 110 -11.30 -8.53 -3.77
N SER A 111 -12.46 -9.00 -4.23
CA SER A 111 -12.59 -10.10 -5.18
C SER A 111 -13.50 -9.70 -6.34
N THR A 112 -13.20 -10.17 -7.55
CA THR A 112 -14.09 -10.05 -8.70
C THR A 112 -15.28 -11.00 -8.63
N ASP A 113 -15.08 -12.17 -8.00
CA ASP A 113 -16.11 -13.15 -7.73
C ASP A 113 -16.39 -13.20 -6.21
N PHE A 114 -17.63 -12.95 -5.82
CA PHE A 114 -18.06 -12.97 -4.43
C PHE A 114 -18.63 -14.31 -3.97
N ASP A 115 -19.06 -15.14 -4.91
CA ASP A 115 -19.73 -16.41 -4.63
C ASP A 115 -18.70 -17.52 -4.51
N ASP A 116 -17.69 -17.51 -5.39
CA ASP A 116 -16.54 -18.41 -5.33
C ASP A 116 -15.22 -17.64 -5.52
N PRO A 117 -14.77 -16.88 -4.50
CA PRO A 117 -13.59 -16.03 -4.63
C PRO A 117 -12.31 -16.86 -4.86
N PRO A 118 -11.40 -16.43 -5.77
CA PRO A 118 -10.13 -17.09 -6.00
C PRO A 118 -9.36 -17.39 -4.70
N VAL A 119 -8.85 -18.62 -4.60
CA VAL A 119 -8.20 -19.12 -3.38
C VAL A 119 -6.79 -18.55 -3.25
N LEU A 120 -6.57 -17.80 -2.18
CA LEU A 120 -5.28 -17.22 -1.83
C LEU A 120 -4.35 -18.24 -1.16
N ASP A 121 -3.07 -18.21 -1.50
CA ASP A 121 -2.05 -18.97 -0.79
C ASP A 121 -1.81 -18.41 0.63
N THR A 122 -1.93 -19.29 1.62
CA THR A 122 -1.72 -18.95 3.03
C THR A 122 -0.37 -19.41 3.58
N SER A 123 0.45 -20.09 2.78
CA SER A 123 1.70 -20.76 3.22
C SER A 123 2.70 -19.82 3.90
N THR A 124 2.73 -18.56 3.48
CA THR A 124 3.66 -17.52 3.97
C THR A 124 3.01 -16.52 4.92
N ARG A 125 1.78 -16.79 5.40
CA ARG A 125 1.08 -15.91 6.34
C ARG A 125 1.44 -16.24 7.79
N THR A 126 1.49 -15.22 8.63
CA THR A 126 1.72 -15.34 10.08
C THR A 126 0.51 -14.87 10.88
N GLY A 127 0.47 -15.17 12.18
CA GLY A 127 -0.64 -14.77 13.06
C GLY A 127 -0.82 -13.26 13.26
N ASP A 128 0.21 -12.46 12.98
CA ASP A 128 0.15 -10.99 13.05
C ASP A 128 -0.51 -10.36 11.80
N MET A 129 -0.71 -11.15 10.75
CA MET A 129 -1.35 -10.70 9.52
C MET A 129 -2.87 -10.80 9.65
N ASN A 130 -3.58 -10.01 8.84
CA ASN A 130 -5.03 -10.04 8.76
C ASN A 130 -5.55 -11.48 8.56
N ALA A 131 -6.63 -11.87 9.21
CA ALA A 131 -7.27 -13.14 8.86
C ALA A 131 -7.90 -13.01 7.46
N LEU A 132 -7.77 -14.06 6.64
CA LEU A 132 -8.58 -14.20 5.44
C LEU A 132 -9.94 -14.76 5.86
N SER A 133 -11.00 -14.04 5.51
CA SER A 133 -12.37 -14.44 5.80
C SER A 133 -13.25 -14.11 4.60
N SER A 134 -14.27 -14.92 4.35
CA SER A 134 -15.25 -14.59 3.31
C SER A 134 -15.88 -13.22 3.59
N PRO A 135 -15.99 -12.33 2.59
CA PRO A 135 -16.60 -11.02 2.76
C PRO A 135 -18.03 -11.13 3.29
N ASN A 136 -18.33 -10.40 4.36
CA ASN A 136 -19.68 -10.37 4.88
C ASN A 136 -20.62 -9.62 3.90
N PRO A 137 -21.95 -9.79 3.98
CA PRO A 137 -22.88 -9.13 3.05
C PRO A 137 -22.76 -7.59 3.02
N GLY A 138 -22.35 -6.96 4.13
CA GLY A 138 -22.11 -5.51 4.18
C GLY A 138 -20.86 -5.10 3.41
N GLU A 139 -19.77 -5.86 3.55
CA GLU A 139 -18.53 -5.65 2.79
C GLU A 139 -18.76 -5.82 1.28
N ARG A 140 -19.51 -6.84 0.87
CA ARG A 140 -19.87 -7.07 -0.55
C ARG A 140 -20.66 -5.90 -1.15
N ARG A 141 -21.67 -5.40 -0.43
CA ARG A 141 -22.44 -4.21 -0.85
C ARG A 141 -21.54 -2.99 -0.94
N LEU A 142 -20.73 -2.75 0.08
CA LEU A 142 -19.82 -1.61 0.12
C LEU A 142 -18.80 -1.66 -1.03
N GLN A 143 -18.24 -2.84 -1.34
CA GLN A 143 -17.36 -3.02 -2.49
C GLN A 143 -18.09 -2.75 -3.80
N THR A 144 -19.30 -3.31 -3.97
CA THR A 144 -20.08 -3.13 -5.21
C THR A 144 -20.43 -1.66 -5.45
N GLU A 145 -20.79 -0.93 -4.39
CA GLU A 145 -21.10 0.50 -4.46
C GLU A 145 -19.86 1.36 -4.72
N THR A 146 -18.73 1.02 -4.09
CA THR A 146 -17.52 1.87 -4.14
C THR A 146 -16.61 1.55 -5.33
N TYR A 147 -16.56 0.28 -5.74
CA TYR A 147 -15.65 -0.25 -6.75
C TYR A 147 -16.39 -1.06 -7.82
N PRO A 148 -17.35 -0.47 -8.57
CA PRO A 148 -18.16 -1.17 -9.57
C PRO A 148 -17.36 -1.69 -10.77
N LEU A 149 -16.12 -1.24 -10.96
CA LEU A 149 -15.23 -1.69 -12.03
C LEU A 149 -14.44 -2.96 -11.69
N VAL A 150 -14.50 -3.44 -10.43
CA VAL A 150 -13.83 -4.67 -10.01
C VAL A 150 -14.72 -5.85 -10.40
N THR A 151 -14.60 -6.29 -11.65
CA THR A 151 -15.35 -7.40 -12.22
C THR A 151 -14.41 -8.30 -12.99
N GLY A 152 -14.70 -9.60 -13.03
CA GLY A 152 -13.93 -10.57 -13.82
C GLY A 152 -13.97 -10.25 -15.31
N ARG A 153 -13.08 -10.86 -16.07
CA ARG A 153 -13.01 -10.73 -17.53
C ARG A 153 -13.35 -12.05 -18.18
N SER A 154 -14.08 -12.00 -19.29
CA SER A 154 -14.39 -13.16 -20.13
C SER A 154 -13.80 -12.94 -21.51
N TYR A 155 -13.02 -13.90 -21.98
CA TYR A 155 -12.31 -13.84 -23.25
C TYR A 155 -12.72 -14.99 -24.14
N ASN A 156 -13.08 -14.67 -25.39
CA ASN A 156 -13.35 -15.67 -26.42
C ASN A 156 -12.04 -16.08 -27.12
N LEU A 157 -11.14 -16.69 -26.36
CA LEU A 157 -9.87 -17.22 -26.82
C LEU A 157 -9.60 -18.59 -26.17
N PRO A 158 -8.77 -19.44 -26.79
CA PRO A 158 -8.36 -20.70 -26.17
C PRO A 158 -7.69 -20.48 -24.80
N PHE A 159 -7.94 -21.38 -23.85
CA PHE A 159 -7.38 -21.35 -22.49
C PHE A 159 -5.88 -21.05 -22.46
N ASP A 160 -5.09 -21.77 -23.27
CA ASP A 160 -3.63 -21.61 -23.35
C ASP A 160 -3.20 -20.17 -23.70
N ARG A 161 -3.96 -19.48 -24.56
CA ARG A 161 -3.65 -18.10 -24.99
C ARG A 161 -3.92 -17.08 -23.89
N VAL A 162 -5.03 -17.25 -23.19
CA VAL A 162 -5.35 -16.39 -22.04
C VAL A 162 -4.36 -16.63 -20.91
N LEU A 163 -3.97 -17.88 -20.67
CA LEU A 163 -2.94 -18.20 -19.67
C LEU A 163 -1.57 -17.59 -20.03
N GLU A 164 -1.16 -17.66 -21.31
CA GLU A 164 0.05 -16.99 -21.82
C GLU A 164 -0.01 -15.46 -21.67
N ALA A 165 -1.19 -14.85 -21.92
CA ALA A 165 -1.39 -13.42 -21.71
C ALA A 165 -1.27 -13.04 -20.22
N VAL A 166 -1.84 -13.86 -19.32
CA VAL A 166 -1.73 -13.68 -17.86
C VAL A 166 -0.27 -13.77 -17.41
N GLU A 167 0.49 -14.75 -17.91
CA GLU A 167 1.93 -14.89 -17.65
C GLU A 167 2.69 -13.61 -18.07
N THR A 168 2.42 -13.14 -19.29
CA THR A 168 3.06 -11.95 -19.85
C THR A 168 2.79 -10.69 -19.03
N VAL A 169 1.56 -10.49 -18.55
CA VAL A 169 1.22 -9.35 -17.69
C VAL A 169 1.86 -9.48 -16.31
N LEU A 170 1.90 -10.70 -15.74
CA LEU A 170 2.58 -10.95 -14.46
C LEU A 170 4.08 -10.66 -14.52
N ASP A 171 4.75 -11.07 -15.60
CA ASP A 171 6.18 -10.84 -15.81
C ASP A 171 6.53 -9.33 -15.86
N ARG A 172 5.63 -8.50 -16.40
CA ARG A 172 5.80 -7.04 -16.43
C ARG A 172 5.66 -6.39 -15.06
N ARG A 173 4.93 -7.03 -14.14
CA ARG A 173 4.57 -6.45 -12.83
C ARG A 173 5.55 -6.78 -11.72
N ASP A 174 6.53 -7.66 -11.98
CA ASP A 174 7.56 -8.08 -11.01
C ASP A 174 6.94 -8.56 -9.68
N TRP A 175 5.82 -9.30 -9.78
CA TRP A 175 5.17 -9.90 -8.61
C TRP A 175 5.83 -11.23 -8.28
N GLN A 176 5.98 -11.50 -6.98
CA GLN A 176 6.62 -12.73 -6.53
C GLN A 176 5.59 -13.87 -6.56
N LEU A 177 5.72 -14.80 -7.51
CA LEU A 177 4.86 -15.98 -7.56
C LEU A 177 5.08 -16.89 -6.34
N ALA A 178 3.98 -17.42 -5.79
CA ALA A 178 4.03 -18.35 -4.67
C ALA A 178 4.47 -19.76 -5.09
N ALA A 179 4.18 -20.14 -6.34
CA ALA A 179 4.56 -21.40 -6.95
C ALA A 179 5.02 -21.17 -8.40
N PRO A 180 5.76 -22.10 -9.02
CA PRO A 180 6.09 -22.03 -10.43
C PRO A 180 4.84 -21.83 -11.29
N PHE A 181 4.96 -21.03 -12.36
CA PHE A 181 3.83 -20.75 -13.23
C PHE A 181 3.27 -22.07 -13.81
N PRO A 182 1.94 -22.29 -13.73
CA PRO A 182 1.30 -23.53 -14.15
C PRO A 182 1.37 -23.71 -15.67
N ARG A 183 1.47 -24.97 -16.11
CA ARG A 183 1.39 -25.32 -17.54
C ARG A 183 -0.05 -25.72 -17.88
N ALA A 184 -0.54 -25.29 -19.03
CA ALA A 184 -1.92 -25.47 -19.45
C ALA A 184 -2.36 -26.94 -19.76
N ILE A 185 -1.49 -27.93 -19.55
CA ILE A 185 -1.68 -29.29 -20.10
C ILE A 185 -2.86 -29.99 -19.40
N GLY A 186 -4.00 -30.05 -20.10
CA GLY A 186 -5.19 -30.82 -19.69
C GLY A 186 -5.94 -30.24 -18.49
N GLN A 187 -5.76 -28.95 -18.20
CA GLN A 187 -6.44 -28.25 -17.11
C GLN A 187 -7.45 -27.28 -17.69
N SER A 188 -8.68 -27.30 -17.17
CA SER A 188 -9.73 -26.32 -17.49
C SER A 188 -9.81 -25.19 -16.45
N GLU A 189 -9.11 -25.33 -15.32
CA GLU A 189 -9.06 -24.32 -14.27
C GLU A 189 -7.68 -24.30 -13.63
N VAL A 190 -7.16 -23.09 -13.42
CA VAL A 190 -5.87 -22.83 -12.82
C VAL A 190 -5.95 -21.60 -11.92
N THR A 191 -5.37 -21.69 -10.72
CA THR A 191 -5.20 -20.53 -9.83
C THR A 191 -3.72 -20.21 -9.65
N ILE A 192 -3.33 -19.00 -10.03
CA ILE A 192 -1.98 -18.45 -9.87
C ILE A 192 -1.97 -17.56 -8.64
N ASN A 193 -1.06 -17.83 -7.71
CA ASN A 193 -0.89 -17.05 -6.49
C ASN A 193 0.40 -16.22 -6.56
N ALA A 194 0.30 -14.96 -6.18
CA ALA A 194 1.42 -14.02 -6.18
C ALA A 194 1.38 -13.08 -4.96
N LEU A 195 2.55 -12.63 -4.55
CA LEU A 195 2.72 -11.60 -3.53
C LEU A 195 3.03 -10.27 -4.23
N ALA A 196 2.07 -9.35 -4.15
CA ALA A 196 2.20 -7.99 -4.66
C ALA A 196 2.56 -7.03 -3.53
N ARG A 197 3.11 -5.86 -3.87
CA ARG A 197 3.46 -4.81 -2.90
C ARG A 197 2.83 -3.48 -3.30
N SER A 198 2.41 -2.70 -2.30
CA SER A 198 1.93 -1.34 -2.54
C SER A 198 3.07 -0.42 -2.98
N PHE A 199 2.77 0.57 -3.81
CA PHE A 199 3.80 1.40 -4.44
C PHE A 199 4.61 2.23 -3.44
N ILE A 200 3.91 2.91 -2.51
CA ILE A 200 4.53 3.89 -1.61
C ILE A 200 5.19 3.22 -0.40
N LEU A 201 4.47 2.32 0.26
CA LEU A 201 4.88 1.73 1.54
C LEU A 201 5.37 0.29 1.40
N SER A 202 5.44 -0.27 0.19
CA SER A 202 5.91 -1.64 -0.05
C SER A 202 5.15 -2.70 0.76
N LEU A 203 3.91 -2.40 1.16
CA LEU A 203 3.11 -3.28 2.02
C LEU A 203 2.67 -4.51 1.22
N PRO A 204 2.84 -5.72 1.76
CA PRO A 204 2.51 -6.93 1.03
C PRO A 204 1.00 -7.18 0.99
N ALA A 205 0.51 -7.60 -0.18
CA ALA A 205 -0.84 -8.04 -0.44
C ALA A 205 -0.79 -9.37 -1.22
N ASP A 206 -1.62 -10.33 -0.79
CA ASP A 206 -1.75 -11.59 -1.50
C ASP A 206 -2.69 -11.41 -2.68
N VAL A 207 -2.33 -11.97 -3.82
CA VAL A 207 -3.10 -11.94 -5.06
C VAL A 207 -3.32 -13.36 -5.53
N ALA A 208 -4.57 -13.69 -5.85
CA ALA A 208 -4.93 -14.90 -6.56
C ALA A 208 -5.59 -14.51 -7.88
N ILE A 209 -5.15 -15.16 -8.97
CA ILE A 209 -5.70 -15.01 -10.31
C ILE A 209 -6.19 -16.39 -10.71
N ARG A 210 -7.50 -16.55 -10.88
CA ARG A 210 -8.10 -17.79 -11.37
C ARG A 210 -8.44 -17.64 -12.85
N VAL A 211 -7.97 -18.58 -13.65
CA VAL A 211 -8.30 -18.69 -15.08
C VAL A 211 -9.10 -19.98 -15.24
N THR A 212 -10.32 -19.88 -15.77
CA THR A 212 -11.24 -21.00 -15.92
C THR A 212 -11.81 -21.01 -17.34
N ASP A 213 -11.74 -22.15 -18.02
CA ASP A 213 -12.47 -22.43 -19.26
C ASP A 213 -13.85 -22.98 -18.91
N ASP A 214 -14.91 -22.22 -19.20
CA ASP A 214 -16.30 -22.64 -18.98
C ASP A 214 -16.90 -23.40 -20.18
N GLY A 215 -16.13 -23.57 -21.26
CA GLY A 215 -16.53 -24.21 -22.51
C GLY A 215 -17.01 -23.24 -23.59
N ASP A 216 -17.49 -22.05 -23.22
CA ASP A 216 -17.89 -20.99 -24.15
C ASP A 216 -16.82 -19.87 -24.22
N ALA A 217 -16.21 -19.56 -23.09
CA ALA A 217 -15.18 -18.55 -22.92
C ALA A 217 -14.24 -18.88 -21.76
N VAL A 218 -13.10 -18.19 -21.74
CA VAL A 218 -12.17 -18.26 -20.62
C VAL A 218 -12.42 -17.07 -19.70
N ILE A 219 -12.78 -17.37 -18.46
CA ILE A 219 -13.01 -16.39 -17.39
C ILE A 219 -11.72 -16.19 -16.61
N VAL A 220 -11.37 -14.93 -16.35
CA VAL A 220 -10.29 -14.53 -15.46
C VAL A 220 -10.87 -13.75 -14.30
N ASP A 221 -10.78 -14.38 -13.12
CA ASP A 221 -11.13 -13.78 -11.84
C ASP A 221 -9.89 -13.44 -11.04
N MET A 222 -10.00 -12.41 -10.20
CA MET A 222 -8.94 -11.97 -9.33
C MET A 222 -9.44 -11.68 -7.93
N ARG A 223 -8.58 -11.99 -6.96
CA ARG A 223 -8.72 -11.55 -5.59
C ARG A 223 -7.42 -10.92 -5.11
N SER A 224 -7.52 -9.82 -4.38
CA SER A 224 -6.38 -9.16 -3.76
C SER A 224 -6.70 -8.80 -2.32
N ALA A 225 -5.86 -9.29 -1.39
CA ALA A 225 -6.06 -9.14 0.04
C ALA A 225 -4.80 -8.61 0.75
N SER A 226 -4.95 -7.46 1.40
CA SER A 226 -3.88 -6.81 2.17
C SER A 226 -3.55 -7.60 3.45
N ARG A 227 -2.26 -7.85 3.68
CA ARG A 227 -1.80 -8.60 4.87
C ARG A 227 -1.88 -7.80 6.17
N TYR A 228 -1.83 -6.46 6.09
CA TYR A 228 -1.80 -5.59 7.27
C TYR A 228 -2.77 -4.43 7.14
N GLY A 229 -3.24 -3.94 8.29
CA GLY A 229 -4.12 -2.79 8.36
C GLY A 229 -5.60 -3.12 8.18
N ARG A 230 -6.46 -2.19 8.61
CA ARG A 230 -7.92 -2.28 8.46
C ARG A 230 -8.40 -1.77 7.11
N TYR A 231 -7.65 -0.85 6.51
CA TYR A 231 -7.96 -0.20 5.25
C TYR A 231 -6.82 -0.51 4.27
N ASP A 232 -7.16 -0.91 3.05
CA ASP A 232 -6.21 -1.01 1.94
C ASP A 232 -6.02 0.31 1.17
N LEU A 233 -6.80 1.33 1.52
CA LEU A 233 -6.80 2.67 0.88
C LEU A 233 -7.07 2.61 -0.63
N GLY A 234 -7.80 1.59 -1.10
CA GLY A 234 -8.10 1.37 -2.51
C GLY A 234 -6.98 0.71 -3.32
N ASP A 235 -5.88 0.29 -2.68
CA ASP A 235 -4.74 -0.32 -3.38
C ASP A 235 -5.11 -1.66 -4.03
N ASN A 236 -5.91 -2.51 -3.36
CA ASN A 236 -6.33 -3.80 -3.91
C ASN A 236 -7.25 -3.64 -5.13
N SER A 237 -8.21 -2.71 -5.08
CA SER A 237 -9.13 -2.49 -6.21
C SER A 237 -8.41 -1.88 -7.40
N ALA A 238 -7.54 -0.88 -7.18
CA ALA A 238 -6.68 -0.32 -8.22
C ALA A 238 -5.81 -1.41 -8.86
N ARG A 239 -5.19 -2.27 -8.04
CA ARG A 239 -4.35 -3.38 -8.50
C ARG A 239 -5.08 -4.33 -9.44
N ILE A 240 -6.31 -4.72 -9.08
CA ILE A 240 -7.15 -5.61 -9.89
C ILE A 240 -7.54 -4.92 -11.19
N VAL A 241 -8.05 -3.69 -11.11
CA VAL A 241 -8.50 -2.93 -12.30
C VAL A 241 -7.34 -2.72 -13.27
N ASP A 242 -6.18 -2.28 -12.79
CA ASP A 242 -5.00 -2.04 -13.62
C ASP A 242 -4.49 -3.35 -14.25
N PHE A 243 -4.51 -4.47 -13.50
CA PHE A 243 -4.08 -5.77 -14.03
C PHE A 243 -5.00 -6.24 -15.15
N LEU A 244 -6.31 -6.21 -14.92
CA LEU A 244 -7.29 -6.66 -15.91
C LEU A 244 -7.29 -5.75 -17.13
N ALA A 245 -7.06 -4.44 -16.97
CA ALA A 245 -6.91 -3.52 -18.10
C ALA A 245 -5.66 -3.80 -18.94
N GLU A 246 -4.53 -4.15 -18.32
CA GLU A 246 -3.33 -4.60 -19.04
C GLU A 246 -3.55 -5.94 -19.74
N LEU A 247 -4.28 -6.86 -19.11
CA LEU A 247 -4.66 -8.14 -19.70
C LEU A 247 -5.57 -7.96 -20.92
N ASP A 248 -6.56 -7.06 -20.82
CA ASP A 248 -7.44 -6.71 -21.94
C ASP A 248 -6.61 -6.23 -23.15
N GLN A 249 -5.57 -5.42 -22.91
CA GLN A 249 -4.66 -4.93 -23.97
C GLN A 249 -3.81 -6.04 -24.56
N GLU A 250 -3.27 -6.93 -23.73
CA GLU A 250 -2.45 -8.06 -24.18
C GLU A 250 -3.25 -9.01 -25.05
N VAL A 251 -4.45 -9.39 -24.59
CA VAL A 251 -5.38 -10.26 -25.31
C VAL A 251 -5.80 -9.63 -26.65
N ALA A 252 -6.14 -8.34 -26.66
CA ALA A 252 -6.47 -7.63 -27.90
C ALA A 252 -5.31 -7.61 -28.90
N GLY A 253 -4.07 -7.48 -28.41
CA GLY A 253 -2.85 -7.54 -29.22
C GLY A 253 -2.67 -8.90 -29.91
N GLN A 254 -2.94 -9.99 -29.20
CA GLN A 254 -2.84 -11.35 -29.76
C GLN A 254 -3.84 -11.59 -30.90
N VAL A 255 -5.08 -11.12 -30.75
CA VAL A 255 -6.13 -11.22 -31.78
C VAL A 255 -5.72 -10.47 -33.05
N GLY A 256 -5.12 -9.28 -32.92
CA GLY A 256 -4.67 -8.48 -34.06
C GLY A 256 -3.47 -9.07 -34.84
N THR A 257 -2.73 -10.00 -34.24
CA THR A 257 -1.60 -10.69 -34.87
C THR A 257 -1.95 -12.02 -35.54
N ALA A 258 -3.18 -12.52 -35.38
CA ALA A 258 -3.63 -13.71 -36.08
C ALA A 258 -3.75 -13.40 -37.59
N PRO A 259 -3.20 -14.22 -38.51
CA PRO A 259 -3.37 -14.00 -39.94
C PRO A 259 -4.86 -14.06 -40.28
N ALA A 260 -5.37 -13.06 -40.99
CA ALA A 260 -6.67 -13.18 -41.64
C ALA A 260 -6.56 -14.33 -42.65
N GLU A 261 -7.28 -15.42 -42.39
CA GLU A 261 -7.45 -16.52 -43.34
C GLU A 261 -8.16 -16.07 -44.63
#